data_AF-A0A285N1W0-F1
#
_entry.id   AF-A0A285N1W0-F1
#
_cell.length_a   1.000
_cell.length_b   1.000
_cell.length_c   1.000
_cell.angle_alpha   90.00
_cell.angle_beta   90.00
_cell.angle_gamma   90.00
#
_symmetry.space_group_name_H-M   'P 1'
#
loop_
_entity.id
_entity.type
_entity.pdbx_description
1 polymer ?
#
loop_
_entity_poly.entity_id
_entity_poly.type
_entity_poly.pdbx_seq_one_letter_code
_entity_poly.pdbx_strand_id
1 'polypeptide(L)' 'MFIEIEENTYLNTDSIVAVELITISSEPYGETYQWVFYTSAPQDKSVFHGKMFDNKRDAVEWFENIRYLLEKK' A
#
# COMPACT_ATOMS: atom_id res chain seq x y z
N MET A 1 -4.29 -15.32 1.17
CA MET A 1 -3.99 -15.14 2.62
C MET A 1 -4.26 -13.68 2.98
N PHE A 2 -4.64 -13.37 4.23
CA PHE A 2 -4.92 -11.97 4.60
C PHE A 2 -3.76 -11.33 5.35
N ILE A 3 -3.43 -10.09 4.99
CA ILE A 3 -2.49 -9.21 5.69
C ILE A 3 -3.20 -7.91 6.06
N GLU A 4 -3.04 -7.46 7.30
CA GLU A 4 -3.50 -6.14 7.72
C GLU A 4 -2.54 -5.08 7.18
N ILE A 5 -3.07 -4.15 6.38
CA ILE A 5 -2.30 -3.06 5.76
C ILE A 5 -2.59 -1.72 6.44
N GLU A 6 -3.74 -1.57 7.08
CA GLU A 6 -4.05 -0.44 7.94
C GLU A 6 -4.92 -0.93 9.10
N GLU A 7 -5.14 -0.11 10.11
CA GLU A 7 -6.01 -0.47 11.23
C GLU A 7 -7.39 -0.90 10.74
N ASN A 8 -7.74 -2.17 10.96
CA ASN A 8 -8.97 -2.81 10.48
C ASN A 8 -9.11 -2.95 8.95
N THR A 9 -8.05 -2.71 8.16
CA THR A 9 -8.03 -2.91 6.71
C THR A 9 -7.15 -4.09 6.35
N TYR A 10 -7.77 -5.14 5.80
CA TYR A 10 -7.09 -6.38 5.43
C TYR A 10 -7.14 -6.58 3.91
N LEU A 11 -6.04 -7.09 3.37
CA LEU A 11 -5.94 -7.36 1.95
C LEU A 11 -5.61 -8.84 1.69
N ASN A 12 -6.32 -9.44 0.74
CA ASN A 12 -6.02 -10.80 0.30
C ASN A 12 -4.83 -10.78 -0.66
N THR A 13 -3.70 -11.29 -0.18
CA THR A 13 -2.41 -11.33 -0.88
C THR A 13 -2.48 -12.05 -2.22
N ASP A 14 -3.33 -13.08 -2.30
CA ASP A 14 -3.47 -13.92 -3.49
C ASP A 14 -4.22 -13.18 -4.62
N SER A 15 -4.83 -12.03 -4.30
CA SER A 15 -5.58 -11.20 -5.24
C SER A 15 -4.82 -9.93 -5.64
N ILE A 16 -3.64 -9.66 -5.09
CA ILE A 16 -2.80 -8.53 -5.50
C ILE A 16 -2.19 -8.81 -6.86
N VAL A 17 -2.40 -7.91 -7.83
CA VAL A 17 -1.83 -8.03 -9.18
C VAL A 17 -0.72 -7.00 -9.43
N ALA A 18 -0.74 -5.86 -8.74
CA ALA A 18 0.30 -4.85 -8.80
C ALA A 18 0.31 -3.99 -7.54
N VAL A 19 1.46 -3.38 -7.26
CA VAL A 19 1.66 -2.42 -6.17
C VAL A 19 2.51 -1.25 -6.68
N GLU A 20 2.13 -0.02 -6.35
CA GLU A 20 2.80 1.21 -6.80
C GLU A 20 2.95 2.21 -5.65
N LEU A 21 4.11 2.87 -5.54
CA LEU A 21 4.28 4.02 -4.65
C LEU A 21 4.02 5.29 -5.44
N ILE A 22 2.91 5.96 -5.15
CA ILE A 22 2.56 7.24 -5.77
C ILE A 22 3.06 8.41 -4.91
N THR A 23 3.40 9.52 -5.57
CA THR A 23 3.64 10.80 -4.91
C THR A 23 2.38 11.66 -5.04
N ILE A 24 1.82 12.06 -3.91
CA ILE A 24 0.70 12.99 -3.83
C ILE A 24 1.29 14.36 -3.48
N SER A 25 1.37 15.23 -4.48
CA SER A 25 1.81 16.62 -4.28
C SER A 25 0.66 17.42 -3.68
N SER A 26 0.91 18.00 -2.52
CA SER A 26 -0.01 18.92 -1.86
C SER A 26 0.72 20.22 -1.57
N GLU A 27 0.78 21.14 -2.53
CA GLU A 27 1.23 22.51 -2.23
C GLU A 27 0.24 23.20 -1.27
N PRO A 28 0.70 23.97 -0.26
CA PRO A 28 2.09 24.32 0.12
C PRO A 28 2.78 23.33 1.08
N TYR A 29 2.19 22.17 1.36
CA TYR A 29 2.54 21.25 2.44
C TYR A 29 3.61 20.19 2.11
N GLY A 30 4.12 20.16 0.87
CA GLY A 30 5.17 19.24 0.43
C GLY A 30 4.65 17.99 -0.29
N GLU A 31 5.57 17.07 -0.58
CA GLU A 31 5.26 15.77 -1.18
C GLU A 31 4.88 14.76 -0.09
N THR A 32 3.76 14.06 -0.30
CA THR A 32 3.42 12.86 0.49
C THR A 32 3.49 11.63 -0.40
N TYR A 33 3.75 10.48 0.20
CA TYR A 33 3.95 9.22 -0.49
C TYR A 33 2.88 8.22 -0.01
N GLN A 34 2.27 7.49 -0.94
CA GLN A 34 1.22 6.54 -0.64
C GLN A 34 1.37 5.27 -1.47
N TRP A 35 1.27 4.11 -0.85
CA TRP A 35 1.22 2.85 -1.58
C TRP A 35 -0.18 2.55 -2.09
N VAL A 36 -0.28 2.14 -3.34
CA VAL A 36 -1.52 1.75 -4.02
C VAL A 36 -1.44 0.27 -4.37
N PHE A 37 -2.44 -0.50 -3.95
CA PHE A 37 -2.56 -1.92 -4.19
C PHE A 37 -3.67 -2.18 -5.21
N TYR A 38 -3.31 -2.77 -6.34
CA TYR A 38 -4.25 -3.17 -7.37
C TYR A 38 -4.60 -4.63 -7.20
N THR A 39 -5.89 -4.94 -7.22
CA THR A 39 -6.40 -6.29 -7.02
C THR A 39 -7.29 -6.74 -8.18
N SER A 40 -7.48 -8.05 -8.29
CA SER A 40 -8.45 -8.65 -9.24
C SER A 40 -9.90 -8.58 -8.75
N ALA A 41 -10.20 -7.82 -7.69
CA ALA A 41 -11.56 -7.67 -7.18
C ALA A 41 -12.45 -6.85 -8.14
N PRO A 42 -13.79 -6.91 -8.00
CA PRO A 42 -14.71 -6.07 -8.77
C PRO A 42 -14.33 -4.58 -8.73
N GLN A 43 -14.68 -3.85 -9.78
CA GLN A 43 -14.11 -2.54 -10.12
C GLN A 43 -14.15 -1.51 -8.98
N ASP A 44 -15.21 -1.53 -8.17
CA ASP A 44 -15.45 -0.68 -6.99
C ASP A 44 -14.50 -0.96 -5.81
N LYS A 45 -13.77 -2.08 -5.85
CA LYS A 45 -12.83 -2.53 -4.81
C LYS A 45 -11.49 -2.98 -5.41
N SER A 46 -11.23 -2.59 -6.66
CA SER A 46 -10.04 -3.02 -7.39
C SER A 46 -8.77 -2.27 -6.99
N VAL A 47 -8.90 -1.15 -6.29
CA VAL A 47 -7.80 -0.28 -5.86
C VAL A 47 -7.91 0.01 -4.37
N PHE A 48 -6.85 -0.25 -3.63
CA PHE A 48 -6.72 0.10 -2.22
C PHE A 48 -5.56 1.07 -2.04
N HIS A 49 -5.83 2.14 -1.32
CA HIS A 49 -4.84 3.12 -0.93
C HIS A 49 -4.39 2.80 0.49
N GLY A 50 -3.10 2.59 0.68
CA GLY A 50 -2.52 2.38 2.00
C GLY A 50 -2.22 3.69 2.72
N LYS A 51 -1.44 3.56 3.80
CA LYS A 51 -1.07 4.67 4.66
C LYS A 51 -0.31 5.74 3.88
N MET A 52 -0.55 7.01 4.22
CA MET A 52 0.22 8.15 3.72
C MET A 52 1.47 8.38 4.57
N PHE A 53 2.56 8.81 3.93
CA PHE A 53 3.84 9.08 4.55
C PHE A 53 4.38 10.44 4.09
N ASP A 54 4.91 11.22 5.02
CA ASP A 54 5.59 12.48 4.70
C ASP A 54 7.01 12.26 4.16
N ASN A 55 7.54 11.04 4.30
CA ASN A 55 8.90 10.66 3.91
C ASN A 55 8.90 9.39 3.07
N LYS A 56 9.55 9.45 1.91
CA LYS A 56 9.68 8.31 0.99
C LYS A 56 10.37 7.11 1.63
N ARG A 57 11.41 7.31 2.44
CA ARG A 57 12.15 6.24 3.10
C ARG A 57 11.23 5.46 4.02
N ASP A 58 10.45 6.15 4.84
CA ASP A 58 9.56 5.52 5.81
C ASP A 58 8.44 4.74 5.09
N ALA A 59 7.94 5.26 3.97
CA ALA A 59 7.00 4.54 3.10
C ALA A 59 7.60 3.23 2.57
N VAL A 60 8.85 3.26 2.11
CA VAL A 60 9.55 2.08 1.59
C VAL A 60 9.82 1.07 2.69
N GLU A 61 10.34 1.49 3.85
CA GLU A 61 10.60 0.61 4.99
C GLU A 61 9.32 -0.09 5.47
N TRP A 62 8.20 0.61 5.50
CA TRP A 62 6.90 0.01 5.83
C TRP A 62 6.51 -1.09 4.84
N PHE A 63 6.65 -0.84 3.54
CA PHE A 63 6.29 -1.84 2.52
C PHE A 63 7.24 -3.04 2.51
N GLU A 64 8.54 -2.84 2.76
CA GLU A 64 9.50 -3.94 2.89
C GLU A 64 9.16 -4.87 4.06
N ASN A 65 8.68 -4.33 5.17
CA ASN A 65 8.19 -5.14 6.28
C ASN A 65 6.96 -5.97 5.88
N ILE A 66 6.04 -5.40 5.10
CA ILE A 66 4.88 -6.14 4.54
C ILE A 66 5.36 -7.23 3.58
N ARG A 67 6.22 -6.89 2.62
CA ARG A 67 6.78 -7.84 1.63
C ARG A 67 7.46 -9.01 2.33
N TYR A 68 8.25 -8.74 3.36
CA TYR A 68 8.89 -9.78 4.15
C TYR A 68 7.88 -10.73 4.80
N LEU A 69 6.76 -10.22 5.35
CA LEU A 69 5.69 -11.05 5.91
C LEU A 69 4.99 -11.92 4.84
N LEU A 70 4.95 -11.47 3.59
CA LEU A 70 4.44 -12.25 2.46
C LEU A 70 5.40 -13.38 2.05
N GLU A 71 6.70 -13.10 2.01
CA GLU A 71 7.73 -14.03 1.52
C GLU A 71 8.13 -15.11 2.53
N LYS A 72 7.95 -14.87 3.83
CA LYS A 72 8.35 -15.82 4.88
C LYS A 72 7.42 -17.05 5.02
N LYS A 73 6.70 -17.40 3.96
CA LYS A 73 5.66 -18.44 3.94
C LYS A 73 5.97 -19.56 2.97
#